data_AF-A0A950GZL9-F1
#
_entry.id   AF-A0A950GZL9-F1
#
_cell.length_a   1.000
_cell.length_b   1.000
_cell.length_c   1.000
_cell.angle_alpha   90.00
_cell.angle_beta   90.00
_cell.angle_gamma   90.00
#
_symmetry.space_group_name_H-M   'P 1'
#
loop_
_entity.id
_entity.type
_entity.pdbx_description
1 polymer ?
#
loop_
_entity_poly.entity_id
_entity_poly.type
_entity_poly.pdbx_seq_one_letter_code
_entity_poly.pdbx_strand_id
1 'polypeptide(L)'
;MLARRAADAGWSGLSWAVGVPGSVGGAVRMNAGGHGSDMASCLVRYTWVDLLAEDGGTDDVSRLAYGYRSSSLRASELVVAAELAVTPGSAEAEQEAVATIVRWRREHQPGGSNAGSVFANPEGDSAGRLIESAGLKGVRIGTAHVSEKHANFIQADKDGRADDVRALMEHVRRVVAERCGVALRTEVRLLGFDDGKTGAVPETDERRTDGSMSTDGGGDAPRGVR
;
A
#
# COMPACT_ATOMS: atom_id res chain seq x y z
N MET A 1 7.23 -4.88 15.29
CA MET A 1 7.38 -6.04 16.19
C MET A 1 8.50 -6.97 15.71
N LEU A 2 8.50 -7.38 14.44
CA LEU A 2 9.55 -8.23 13.85
C LEU A 2 10.98 -7.67 14.02
N ALA A 3 11.24 -6.44 13.57
CA ALA A 3 12.57 -5.82 13.67
C ALA A 3 13.13 -5.75 15.10
N ARG A 4 12.26 -5.49 16.09
CA ARG A 4 12.67 -5.45 17.51
C ARG A 4 13.05 -6.84 18.03
N ARG A 5 12.23 -7.85 17.71
CA ARG A 5 12.53 -9.24 18.09
C ARG A 5 13.81 -9.77 17.44
N ALA A 6 14.07 -9.38 16.19
CA ALA A 6 15.32 -9.70 15.51
C ALA A 6 16.51 -9.06 16.26
N ALA A 7 16.43 -7.77 16.58
CA ALA A 7 17.45 -7.08 17.35
C ALA A 7 17.69 -7.71 18.73
N ASP A 8 16.63 -8.01 19.48
CA ASP A 8 16.73 -8.64 20.81
C ASP A 8 17.39 -10.03 20.77
N ALA A 9 17.25 -10.75 19.65
CA ALA A 9 17.87 -12.04 19.41
C ALA A 9 19.27 -11.94 18.75
N GLY A 10 19.80 -10.73 18.55
CA GLY A 10 21.11 -10.51 17.93
C GLY A 10 21.12 -10.79 16.42
N TRP A 11 20.00 -10.58 15.72
CA TRP A 11 19.92 -10.72 14.27
C TRP A 11 19.98 -9.35 13.58
N SER A 12 21.04 -9.15 12.79
CA SER A 12 21.26 -7.96 11.97
C SER A 12 20.55 -8.04 10.61
N GLY A 13 20.23 -6.87 10.05
CA GLY A 13 19.66 -6.73 8.69
C GLY A 13 18.21 -6.29 8.64
N LEU A 14 17.53 -6.14 9.79
CA LEU A 14 16.11 -5.77 9.85
C LEU A 14 15.82 -4.47 10.63
N SER A 15 16.85 -3.81 11.18
CA SER A 15 16.69 -2.58 11.96
C SER A 15 16.01 -1.47 11.16
N TRP A 16 16.25 -1.40 9.84
CA TRP A 16 15.60 -0.46 8.91
C TRP A 16 14.07 -0.47 8.98
N ALA A 17 13.48 -1.64 9.24
CA ALA A 17 12.03 -1.85 9.28
C ALA A 17 11.41 -1.34 10.59
N VAL A 18 12.22 -0.92 11.57
CA VAL A 18 11.66 -0.38 12.80
C VAL A 18 10.93 0.95 12.54
N GLY A 19 9.66 0.98 12.96
CA GLY A 19 8.77 2.12 12.73
C GLY A 19 8.20 2.19 11.31
N VAL A 20 8.41 1.19 10.45
CA VAL A 20 7.59 0.99 9.25
C VAL A 20 6.28 0.33 9.68
N PRO A 21 5.12 1.02 9.61
CA PRO A 21 3.84 0.42 9.96
C PRO A 21 3.38 -0.56 8.88
N GLY A 22 2.56 -1.54 9.26
CA GLY A 22 1.97 -2.52 8.35
C GLY A 22 2.34 -3.97 8.65
N SER A 23 1.98 -4.86 7.74
CA SER A 23 2.28 -6.30 7.79
C SER A 23 3.52 -6.66 6.96
N VAL A 24 4.08 -7.84 7.20
CA VAL A 24 5.17 -8.38 6.37
C VAL A 24 4.73 -8.54 4.91
N GLY A 25 3.52 -9.06 4.67
CA GLY A 25 3.00 -9.20 3.30
C GLY A 25 2.83 -7.85 2.58
N GLY A 26 2.38 -6.81 3.28
CA GLY A 26 2.34 -5.45 2.73
C GLY A 26 3.73 -4.90 2.43
N ALA A 27 4.72 -5.21 3.27
CA ALA A 27 6.11 -4.82 3.07
C ALA A 27 6.74 -5.53 1.86
N VAL A 28 6.43 -6.81 1.64
CA VAL A 28 6.78 -7.54 0.40
C VAL A 28 6.10 -6.88 -0.79
N ARG A 29 4.78 -6.67 -0.77
CA ARG A 29 4.05 -6.06 -1.89
C ARG A 29 4.61 -4.72 -2.33
N MET A 30 4.96 -3.86 -1.38
CA MET A 30 5.37 -2.49 -1.66
C MET A 30 6.88 -2.31 -1.76
N ASN A 31 7.70 -3.36 -1.67
CA ASN A 31 9.14 -3.21 -1.40
C ASN A 31 9.38 -2.12 -0.34
N ALA A 32 8.75 -2.29 0.83
CA ALA A 32 8.82 -1.28 1.88
C ALA A 32 10.28 -1.02 2.26
N GLY A 33 10.60 0.23 2.56
CA GLY A 33 11.97 0.60 2.89
C GLY A 33 12.05 1.84 3.75
N GLY A 34 13.19 2.03 4.37
CA GLY A 34 13.50 3.14 5.27
C GLY A 34 14.94 3.05 5.73
N HIS A 35 15.52 4.16 6.19
CA HIS A 35 16.85 4.18 6.83
C HIS A 35 17.95 3.45 6.03
N GLY A 36 17.95 3.62 4.71
CA GLY A 36 19.01 3.10 3.82
C GLY A 36 18.87 1.65 3.36
N SER A 37 17.76 0.97 3.68
CA SER A 37 17.50 -0.41 3.26
C SER A 37 16.01 -0.62 2.94
N ASP A 38 15.68 -1.78 2.39
CA ASP A 38 14.35 -2.18 1.96
C ASP A 38 14.11 -3.70 2.05
N MET A 39 12.87 -4.11 1.76
CA MET A 39 12.48 -5.52 1.78
C MET A 39 13.29 -6.36 0.78
N ALA A 40 13.60 -5.82 -0.40
CA ALA A 40 14.42 -6.51 -1.40
C ALA A 40 15.79 -6.93 -0.86
N SER A 41 16.40 -6.14 0.01
CA SER A 41 17.72 -6.46 0.59
C SER A 41 17.73 -7.66 1.54
N CYS A 42 16.58 -8.13 2.02
CA CYS A 42 16.49 -9.23 2.98
C CYS A 42 15.51 -10.34 2.59
N LEU A 43 14.61 -10.15 1.63
CA LEU A 43 13.67 -11.20 1.23
C LEU A 43 14.39 -12.32 0.47
N VAL A 44 14.25 -13.55 0.93
CA VAL A 44 14.74 -14.75 0.24
C VAL A 44 13.64 -15.34 -0.63
N ARG A 45 12.52 -15.69 0.01
CA ARG A 45 11.33 -16.28 -0.63
C ARG A 45 10.06 -15.83 0.07
N TYR A 46 8.95 -15.95 -0.62
CA TYR A 46 7.63 -15.62 -0.09
C TYR A 46 6.61 -16.64 -0.58
N THR A 47 5.64 -16.95 0.28
CA THR A 47 4.50 -17.77 -0.07
C THR A 47 3.33 -16.86 -0.38
N TRP A 48 2.63 -17.14 -1.47
CA TRP A 48 1.49 -16.38 -1.95
C TRP A 48 0.33 -17.26 -2.37
N VAL A 49 -0.86 -16.66 -2.40
CA VAL A 49 -2.11 -17.24 -2.89
C VAL A 49 -2.78 -16.22 -3.81
N ASP A 50 -3.24 -16.63 -4.99
CA ASP A 50 -4.09 -15.84 -5.89
C ASP A 50 -5.56 -16.16 -5.63
N LEU A 51 -6.29 -15.15 -5.15
CA LEU A 51 -7.70 -15.28 -4.78
C LEU A 51 -8.65 -15.46 -5.97
N LEU A 52 -8.23 -15.11 -7.19
CA LEU A 52 -9.06 -15.21 -8.40
C LEU A 52 -8.74 -16.46 -9.22
N ALA A 53 -7.50 -16.94 -9.16
CA ALA A 53 -7.04 -18.09 -9.94
C ALA A 53 -7.09 -19.42 -9.16
N GLU A 54 -7.42 -19.40 -7.86
CA GLU A 54 -7.32 -20.56 -6.95
C GLU A 54 -5.92 -21.21 -6.98
N ASP A 55 -4.90 -20.38 -7.19
CA ASP A 55 -3.50 -20.79 -7.34
C ASP A 55 -2.67 -20.26 -6.16
N GLY A 56 -1.47 -20.81 -5.98
CA GLY A 56 -0.55 -20.35 -4.96
C GLY A 56 0.78 -21.07 -5.04
N GLY A 57 1.80 -20.45 -4.44
CA GLY A 57 3.15 -20.98 -4.53
C GLY A 57 4.09 -20.34 -3.55
N THR A 58 5.34 -20.80 -3.59
CA THR A 58 6.46 -20.14 -2.93
C THR A 58 7.50 -19.82 -3.98
N ASP A 59 7.76 -18.53 -4.16
CA ASP A 59 8.73 -18.04 -5.13
C ASP A 59 9.84 -17.26 -4.43
N ASP A 60 10.99 -17.17 -5.08
CA ASP A 60 12.09 -16.33 -4.63
C ASP A 60 11.87 -14.86 -5.00
N VAL A 61 12.67 -13.98 -4.39
CA VAL A 61 12.58 -12.53 -4.57
C VAL A 61 12.70 -12.07 -6.03
N SER A 62 13.37 -12.82 -6.91
CA SER A 62 13.58 -12.41 -8.30
C SER A 62 12.29 -12.31 -9.12
N ARG A 63 11.24 -13.07 -8.76
CA ARG A 63 9.91 -12.98 -9.40
C ARG A 63 9.25 -11.61 -9.21
N LEU A 64 9.56 -10.92 -8.11
CA LEU A 64 8.85 -9.72 -7.70
C LEU A 64 9.19 -8.47 -8.52
N ALA A 65 10.19 -8.54 -9.41
CA ALA A 65 10.62 -7.45 -10.29
C ALA A 65 10.55 -6.08 -9.59
N TYR A 66 11.21 -5.98 -8.43
CA TYR A 66 11.04 -4.83 -7.55
C TYR A 66 11.44 -3.52 -8.21
N GLY A 67 10.61 -2.50 -7.98
CA GLY A 67 10.92 -1.12 -8.24
C GLY A 67 10.89 -0.29 -6.96
N TYR A 68 11.07 1.02 -7.09
CA TYR A 68 10.83 1.92 -5.96
C TYR A 68 9.35 1.84 -5.56
N ARG A 69 9.10 1.39 -4.33
CA ARG A 69 7.77 1.26 -3.73
C ARG A 69 6.79 0.38 -4.52
N SER A 70 7.30 -0.64 -5.21
CA SER A 70 6.49 -1.49 -6.11
C SER A 70 7.06 -2.89 -6.29
N SER A 71 6.18 -3.84 -6.60
CA SER A 71 6.48 -5.21 -7.04
C SER A 71 5.55 -5.62 -8.20
N SER A 72 5.85 -6.72 -8.86
CA SER A 72 5.04 -7.33 -9.91
C SER A 72 3.80 -8.08 -9.40
N LEU A 73 3.57 -8.13 -8.08
CA LEU A 73 2.41 -8.82 -7.52
C LEU A 73 1.09 -8.22 -8.01
N ARG A 74 0.22 -9.10 -8.51
CA ARG A 74 -1.12 -8.76 -8.98
C ARG A 74 -1.99 -8.29 -7.82
N ALA A 75 -3.13 -7.68 -8.13
CA ALA A 75 -4.10 -7.28 -7.11
C ALA A 75 -4.71 -8.48 -6.36
N SER A 76 -4.85 -9.62 -7.05
CA SER A 76 -5.39 -10.87 -6.52
C SER A 76 -4.39 -11.70 -5.70
N GLU A 77 -3.10 -11.44 -5.84
CA GLU A 77 -2.04 -12.17 -5.14
C GLU A 77 -1.80 -11.61 -3.74
N LEU A 78 -2.01 -12.47 -2.74
CA LEU A 78 -1.77 -12.20 -1.33
C LEU A 78 -0.52 -12.92 -0.85
N VAL A 79 0.37 -12.18 -0.19
CA VAL A 79 1.53 -12.76 0.50
C VAL A 79 1.11 -13.25 1.89
N VAL A 80 1.28 -14.54 2.13
CA VAL A 80 0.88 -15.21 3.38
C VAL A 80 2.07 -15.61 4.27
N ALA A 81 3.27 -15.73 3.70
CA ALA A 81 4.50 -15.95 4.46
C ALA A 81 5.71 -15.33 3.73
N ALA A 82 6.79 -15.06 4.49
CA ALA A 82 8.05 -14.59 3.95
C ALA A 82 9.22 -15.17 4.77
N GLU A 83 10.28 -15.55 4.07
CA GLU A 83 11.57 -15.93 4.65
C GLU A 83 12.56 -14.81 4.39
N LEU A 84 13.18 -14.32 5.47
CA LEU A 84 14.10 -13.18 5.42
C LEU A 84 15.52 -13.64 5.80
N ALA A 85 16.50 -13.23 5.01
CA ALA A 85 17.90 -13.35 5.32
C ALA A 85 18.27 -12.35 6.42
N VAL A 86 18.96 -12.87 7.44
CA VAL A 86 19.54 -12.10 8.54
C VAL A 86 20.94 -12.62 8.82
N THR A 87 21.76 -11.79 9.46
CA THR A 87 23.12 -12.16 9.85
C THR A 87 23.23 -12.17 11.37
N PRO A 88 23.92 -13.15 12.00
CA PRO A 88 24.24 -13.06 13.42
C PRO A 88 25.01 -11.76 13.72
N GLY A 89 24.65 -11.09 14.81
CA GLY A 89 25.22 -9.84 15.28
C GLY A 89 25.17 -9.71 16.80
N SER A 90 25.54 -8.54 17.32
CA SER A 90 25.40 -8.21 18.75
C SER A 90 24.00 -7.68 19.00
N ALA A 91 23.30 -8.25 19.99
CA ALA A 91 22.01 -7.75 20.42
C ALA A 91 22.10 -6.29 20.90
N GLU A 92 23.16 -5.92 21.61
CA GLU A 92 23.36 -4.52 22.04
C GLU A 92 23.48 -3.57 20.85
N ALA A 93 24.28 -3.94 19.84
CA ALA A 93 24.46 -3.11 18.65
C ALA A 93 23.16 -2.93 17.86
N GLU A 94 22.38 -3.99 17.69
CA GLU A 94 21.09 -3.92 16.98
C GLU A 94 20.03 -3.15 17.76
N GLN A 95 20.02 -3.28 19.09
CA GLN A 95 19.13 -2.49 19.95
C GLN A 95 19.47 -0.99 19.87
N GLU A 96 20.75 -0.62 19.81
CA GLU A 96 21.17 0.77 19.65
C GLU A 96 20.81 1.31 18.26
N ALA A 97 20.98 0.52 17.20
CA ALA A 97 20.54 0.88 15.85
C ALA A 97 19.02 1.14 15.81
N VAL A 98 18.23 0.24 16.44
CA VAL A 98 16.79 0.41 16.60
C VAL A 98 16.46 1.68 17.39
N ALA A 99 17.15 1.94 18.50
CA ALA A 99 16.92 3.11 19.34
C ALA A 99 17.22 4.42 18.59
N THR A 100 18.31 4.44 17.82
CA THR A 100 18.71 5.56 16.96
C THR A 100 17.63 5.88 15.93
N ILE A 101 17.15 4.87 15.20
CA ILE A 101 16.08 5.04 14.20
C ILE A 101 14.79 5.56 14.85
N VAL A 102 14.40 5.00 15.99
CA VAL A 102 13.20 5.41 16.72
C VAL A 102 13.31 6.86 17.19
N ARG A 103 14.48 7.27 17.71
CA ARG A 103 14.75 8.64 18.12
C ARG A 103 14.64 9.59 16.92
N TRP A 104 15.31 9.28 15.83
CA TRP A 104 15.24 10.08 14.60
C TRP A 104 13.79 10.25 14.12
N ARG A 105 13.00 9.17 14.07
CA ARG A 105 11.58 9.25 13.66
C ARG A 105 10.78 10.13 14.62
N ARG A 106 11.00 10.00 15.93
CA ARG A 106 10.36 10.85 16.95
C ARG A 106 10.78 12.31 16.86
N GLU A 107 11.90 12.64 16.26
CA GLU A 107 12.35 14.02 16.06
C GLU A 107 11.85 14.60 14.72
N HIS A 108 11.73 13.77 13.67
CA HIS A 108 11.49 14.24 12.31
C HIS A 108 10.08 13.94 11.76
N GLN A 109 9.34 13.00 12.34
CA GLN A 109 8.03 12.58 11.84
C GLN A 109 6.92 12.78 12.89
N PRO A 110 5.71 13.16 12.47
CA PRO A 110 4.57 13.27 13.38
C PRO A 110 4.09 11.89 13.84
N GLY A 111 3.57 11.83 15.07
CA GLY A 111 2.82 10.68 15.58
C GLY A 111 1.33 10.73 15.20
N GLY A 112 0.50 10.00 15.94
CA GLY A 112 -0.96 10.00 15.75
C GLY A 112 -1.42 9.35 14.45
N SER A 113 -2.65 9.64 14.04
CA SER A 113 -3.28 9.04 12.86
C SER A 113 -2.77 9.69 11.58
N ASN A 114 -1.91 8.98 10.86
CA ASN A 114 -1.42 9.35 9.54
C ASN A 114 -1.05 8.10 8.71
N ALA A 115 -0.92 8.26 7.40
CA ALA A 115 -0.57 7.19 6.46
C ALA A 115 0.89 7.24 5.99
N GLY A 116 1.78 7.90 6.75
CA GLY A 116 3.15 8.15 6.32
C GLY A 116 3.27 9.35 5.37
N SER A 117 4.31 9.33 4.53
CA SER A 117 4.50 10.33 3.48
C SER A 117 3.41 10.18 2.42
N VAL A 118 2.75 11.29 2.11
CA VAL A 118 1.57 11.30 1.23
C VAL A 118 1.97 11.30 -0.23
N PHE A 119 3.02 12.05 -0.57
CA PHE A 119 3.50 12.23 -1.93
C PHE A 119 4.91 11.65 -2.11
N ALA A 120 5.14 11.04 -3.27
CA ALA A 120 6.47 10.63 -3.68
C ALA A 120 7.36 11.87 -3.92
N ASN A 121 8.64 11.75 -3.61
CA ASN A 121 9.59 12.82 -3.90
C ASN A 121 9.77 12.96 -5.42
N PRO A 122 9.67 14.19 -5.96
CA PRO A 122 10.06 14.46 -7.35
C PRO A 122 11.58 14.36 -7.54
N GLU A 123 12.02 14.25 -8.78
CA GLU A 123 13.46 14.17 -9.09
C GLU A 123 14.19 15.45 -8.66
N GLY A 124 15.33 15.28 -7.97
CA GLY A 124 16.16 16.39 -7.51
C GLY A 124 15.60 17.22 -6.34
N ASP A 125 14.45 16.84 -5.77
CA ASP A 125 13.79 17.62 -4.74
C ASP A 125 12.97 16.73 -3.77
N SER A 126 12.33 17.32 -2.76
CA SER A 126 11.46 16.62 -1.82
C SER A 126 10.07 17.23 -1.76
N ALA A 127 9.05 16.37 -1.71
CA ALA A 127 7.67 16.82 -1.59
C ALA A 127 7.45 17.62 -0.30
N GLY A 128 8.11 17.22 0.81
CA GLY A 128 8.05 17.95 2.07
C GLY A 128 8.54 19.41 1.94
N ARG A 129 9.71 19.63 1.33
CA ARG A 129 10.24 20.99 1.11
C ARG A 129 9.32 21.82 0.23
N LEU A 130 8.77 21.23 -0.84
CA LEU A 130 7.85 21.91 -1.75
C LEU A 130 6.58 22.36 -1.03
N ILE A 131 5.94 21.46 -0.27
CA ILE A 131 4.73 21.76 0.51
C ILE A 131 4.99 22.84 1.57
N GLU A 132 6.14 22.76 2.24
CA GLU A 132 6.57 23.78 3.20
C GLU A 132 6.82 25.14 2.54
N SER A 133 7.54 25.17 1.41
CA SER A 133 7.80 26.40 0.66
C SER A 133 6.53 27.04 0.08
N ALA A 134 5.51 26.22 -0.19
CA ALA A 134 4.19 26.66 -0.58
C ALA A 134 3.37 27.24 0.60
N GLY A 135 3.88 27.17 1.83
CA GLY A 135 3.24 27.68 3.04
C GLY A 135 2.09 26.82 3.55
N LEU A 136 2.14 25.50 3.31
CA LEU A 136 1.01 24.61 3.57
C LEU A 136 1.08 23.85 4.91
N LYS A 137 2.16 23.99 5.71
CA LYS A 137 2.20 23.44 7.06
C LYS A 137 1.03 24.00 7.89
N GLY A 138 0.38 23.14 8.67
CA GLY A 138 -0.77 23.52 9.50
C GLY A 138 -2.09 23.70 8.75
N VAL A 139 -2.09 23.76 7.42
CA VAL A 139 -3.33 23.91 6.63
C VAL A 139 -4.27 22.75 6.93
N ARG A 140 -5.53 23.11 7.20
CA ARG A 140 -6.57 22.20 7.66
C ARG A 140 -7.78 22.24 6.73
N ILE A 141 -8.33 21.07 6.43
CA ILE A 141 -9.64 20.90 5.79
C ILE A 141 -10.39 19.87 6.62
N GLY A 142 -11.51 20.29 7.22
CA GLY A 142 -12.29 19.45 8.13
C GLY A 142 -11.43 18.84 9.24
N THR A 143 -11.46 17.51 9.31
CA THR A 143 -10.76 16.68 10.31
C THR A 143 -9.30 16.35 9.94
N ALA A 144 -8.79 16.82 8.80
CA ALA A 144 -7.43 16.56 8.34
C ALA A 144 -6.58 17.84 8.31
N HIS A 145 -5.30 17.73 8.63
CA HIS A 145 -4.35 18.84 8.52
C HIS A 145 -2.96 18.39 8.09
N VAL A 146 -2.22 19.29 7.44
CA VAL A 146 -0.80 19.09 7.12
C VAL A 146 -0.01 19.24 8.42
N SER A 147 0.80 18.23 8.74
CA SER A 147 1.63 18.24 9.94
C SER A 147 2.59 19.44 9.94
N GLU A 148 2.60 20.18 11.04
CA GLU A 148 3.59 21.25 11.31
C GLU A 148 5.02 20.72 11.34
N LYS A 149 5.19 19.50 11.82
CA LYS A 149 6.49 18.85 11.98
C LYS A 149 7.12 18.43 10.66
N HIS A 150 6.37 17.73 9.81
CA HIS A 150 6.83 17.29 8.49
C HIS A 150 5.73 17.50 7.45
N ALA A 151 5.94 18.42 6.51
CA ALA A 151 4.90 18.87 5.59
C ALA A 151 4.37 17.79 4.61
N ASN A 152 5.15 16.73 4.34
CA ASN A 152 4.67 15.60 3.54
C ASN A 152 3.76 14.61 4.31
N PHE A 153 3.38 14.91 5.55
CA PHE A 153 2.48 14.08 6.35
C PHE A 153 1.16 14.81 6.57
N ILE A 154 0.06 14.12 6.31
CA ILE A 154 -1.28 14.57 6.68
C ILE A 154 -1.71 13.78 7.93
N GLN A 155 -2.10 14.50 8.98
CA GLN A 155 -2.65 13.94 10.20
C GLN A 155 -4.16 14.12 10.21
N ALA A 156 -4.87 13.07 10.63
CA ALA A 156 -6.29 13.11 10.87
C ALA A 156 -6.58 13.17 12.37
N ASP A 157 -7.64 13.89 12.73
CA ASP A 157 -8.15 13.89 14.09
C ASP A 157 -8.71 12.50 14.46
N LYS A 158 -8.98 12.28 15.75
CA LYS A 158 -9.74 11.11 16.19
C LYS A 158 -11.12 11.14 15.51
N ASP A 159 -11.54 10.00 14.95
CA ASP A 159 -12.78 9.85 14.17
C ASP A 159 -12.82 10.70 12.87
N GLY A 160 -11.65 11.06 12.35
CA GLY A 160 -11.53 11.83 11.11
C GLY A 160 -12.09 11.13 9.87
N ARG A 161 -12.47 11.93 8.86
CA ARG A 161 -13.10 11.48 7.63
C ARG A 161 -12.08 11.33 6.51
N ALA A 162 -12.18 10.24 5.77
CA ALA A 162 -11.32 10.00 4.61
C ALA A 162 -11.53 11.05 3.49
N ASP A 163 -12.75 11.58 3.34
CA ASP A 163 -13.05 12.69 2.42
C ASP A 163 -12.24 13.95 2.73
N ASP A 164 -12.07 14.30 4.01
CA ASP A 164 -11.30 15.46 4.43
C ASP A 164 -9.81 15.29 4.10
N VAL A 165 -9.29 14.08 4.32
CA VAL A 165 -7.91 13.72 3.95
C VAL A 165 -7.73 13.84 2.43
N ARG A 166 -8.65 13.29 1.63
CA ARG A 166 -8.60 13.39 0.16
C ARG A 166 -8.67 14.85 -0.31
N ALA A 167 -9.60 15.63 0.22
CA ALA A 167 -9.75 17.05 -0.13
C ALA A 167 -8.47 17.84 0.21
N LEU A 168 -7.84 17.56 1.35
CA LEU A 168 -6.56 18.16 1.71
C LEU A 168 -5.42 17.73 0.79
N MET A 169 -5.35 16.45 0.41
CA MET A 169 -4.38 15.95 -0.56
C MET A 169 -4.51 16.66 -1.91
N GLU A 170 -5.73 16.82 -2.42
CA GLU A 170 -6.02 17.53 -3.68
C GLU A 170 -5.65 19.01 -3.58
N HIS A 171 -5.99 19.67 -2.46
CA HIS A 171 -5.62 21.05 -2.20
C HIS A 171 -4.09 21.24 -2.21
N VAL A 172 -3.35 20.37 -1.52
CA VAL A 172 -1.88 20.42 -1.48
C VAL A 172 -1.28 20.26 -2.88
N ARG A 173 -1.73 19.26 -3.66
CA ARG A 173 -1.24 19.05 -5.03
C ARG A 173 -1.46 20.28 -5.90
N ARG A 174 -2.66 20.86 -5.84
CA ARG A 174 -3.02 22.04 -6.61
C ARG A 174 -2.12 23.24 -6.26
N VAL A 175 -1.98 23.55 -4.97
CA VAL A 175 -1.18 24.70 -4.53
C VAL A 175 0.30 24.53 -4.84
N VAL A 176 0.86 23.31 -4.68
CA VAL A 176 2.27 23.05 -5.05
C VAL A 176 2.47 23.16 -6.56
N ALA A 177 1.53 22.66 -7.37
CA ALA A 177 1.59 22.84 -8.82
C ALA A 177 1.55 24.32 -9.22
N GLU A 178 0.66 25.11 -8.61
CA GLU A 178 0.52 26.55 -8.88
C GLU A 178 1.74 27.37 -8.44
N ARG A 179 2.28 27.10 -7.24
CA ARG A 179 3.35 27.92 -6.64
C ARG A 179 4.76 27.46 -6.98
N CYS A 180 4.95 26.16 -7.16
CA CYS A 180 6.27 25.57 -7.38
C CYS A 180 6.44 25.01 -8.80
N GLY A 181 5.37 24.95 -9.61
CA GLY A 181 5.43 24.37 -10.95
C GLY A 181 5.61 22.85 -10.97
N VAL A 182 5.42 22.16 -9.84
CA VAL A 182 5.66 20.72 -9.69
C VAL A 182 4.35 19.99 -9.43
N ALA A 183 4.02 19.02 -10.29
CA ALA A 183 2.88 18.14 -10.09
C ALA A 183 3.25 16.96 -9.18
N LEU A 184 2.88 17.04 -7.89
CA LEU A 184 3.13 15.95 -6.93
C LEU A 184 2.31 14.69 -7.28
N ARG A 185 2.97 13.54 -7.24
CA ARG A 185 2.37 12.20 -7.38
C ARG A 185 2.12 11.61 -5.99
N THR A 186 0.93 11.05 -5.78
CA THR A 186 0.56 10.39 -4.52
C THR A 186 1.26 9.04 -4.38
N GLU A 187 1.70 8.72 -3.17
CA GLU A 187 2.19 7.38 -2.78
C GLU A 187 1.10 6.60 -2.03
N VAL A 188 0.19 7.32 -1.36
CA VAL A 188 -0.98 6.74 -0.70
C VAL A 188 -1.99 6.24 -1.74
N ARG A 189 -2.53 5.03 -1.51
CA ARG A 189 -3.64 4.47 -2.29
C ARG A 189 -4.97 4.89 -1.68
N LEU A 190 -5.82 5.53 -2.47
CA LEU A 190 -7.20 5.82 -2.12
C LEU A 190 -8.06 4.61 -2.49
N LEU A 191 -8.90 4.14 -1.58
CA LEU A 191 -9.81 3.01 -1.80
C LEU A 191 -11.24 3.48 -1.55
N GLY A 192 -12.15 3.13 -2.45
CA GLY A 192 -13.55 3.59 -2.39
C GLY A 192 -13.75 5.04 -2.85
N PHE A 193 -12.78 5.61 -3.56
CA PHE A 193 -12.87 6.92 -4.21
C PHE A 193 -12.77 6.74 -5.73
N ASP A 194 -13.54 7.53 -6.46
CA ASP A 194 -13.50 7.54 -7.93
C ASP A 194 -12.28 8.33 -8.40
N ASP A 195 -11.18 7.63 -8.63
CA ASP A 195 -9.91 8.26 -9.03
C ASP A 195 -9.86 8.63 -10.53
N GLY A 196 -10.99 8.48 -11.25
CA GLY A 196 -11.04 8.53 -12.72
C GLY A 196 -10.19 7.45 -13.41
N LYS A 197 -9.72 6.46 -12.65
CA LYS A 197 -8.82 5.36 -13.06
C LYS A 197 -9.35 3.99 -12.68
N THR A 198 -10.65 3.84 -12.52
CA THR A 198 -11.29 2.54 -12.28
C THR A 198 -11.57 1.88 -13.63
N GLY A 199 -10.70 0.94 -14.00
CA GLY A 199 -11.06 -0.09 -14.96
C GLY A 199 -12.36 -0.76 -14.53
N ALA A 200 -13.23 -1.00 -15.50
CA ALA A 200 -14.54 -1.59 -15.33
C ALA A 200 -14.53 -2.74 -14.33
N VAL A 201 -15.41 -2.66 -13.34
CA VAL A 201 -15.90 -3.85 -12.64
C VAL A 201 -16.60 -4.69 -13.70
N PRO A 202 -16.25 -5.98 -13.91
CA PRO A 202 -17.03 -6.83 -14.78
C PRO A 202 -18.43 -6.93 -14.17
N GLU A 203 -19.44 -6.47 -14.91
CA GLU A 203 -20.84 -6.78 -14.57
C GLU A 203 -20.96 -8.29 -14.42
N THR A 204 -21.35 -8.73 -13.23
CA THR A 204 -21.80 -10.10 -13.01
C THR A 204 -23.09 -10.29 -13.80
N ASP A 205 -23.02 -11.11 -14.84
CA ASP A 205 -24.15 -11.49 -15.69
C ASP A 205 -25.12 -12.39 -14.91
N GLU A 206 -26.00 -11.78 -14.11
CA GLU A 206 -27.22 -12.42 -13.64
C GLU A 206 -28.27 -12.36 -14.76
N ARG A 207 -28.23 -13.30 -15.71
CA ARG A 207 -29.41 -13.68 -16.52
C ARG A 207 -29.20 -15.00 -17.27
N ARG A 208 -29.43 -16.12 -16.57
CA ARG A 208 -30.01 -17.33 -17.20
C ARG A 208 -31.11 -17.90 -16.32
N THR A 209 -32.29 -17.31 -16.47
CA THR A 209 -33.56 -18.01 -16.28
C THR A 209 -34.44 -17.68 -17.47
N ASP A 210 -34.45 -18.53 -18.49
CA ASP A 210 -35.51 -18.57 -19.49
C ASP A 210 -36.14 -19.97 -19.51
N GLY A 211 -37.18 -20.12 -18.70
CA GLY A 211 -38.21 -21.10 -18.99
C GLY A 211 -38.86 -20.75 -20.33
N SER A 212 -38.87 -21.70 -21.26
CA SER A 212 -39.78 -21.67 -22.40
C SER A 212 -40.77 -22.84 -22.27
N MET A 213 -41.94 -22.51 -21.72
CA MET A 213 -43.17 -23.22 -22.03
C MET A 213 -43.53 -22.94 -23.49
N SER A 214 -43.83 -23.98 -24.26
CA SER A 214 -44.60 -23.87 -25.50
C SER A 214 -45.69 -24.96 -25.49
N THR A 215 -46.93 -24.51 -25.35
CA THR A 215 -48.18 -25.09 -25.86
C THR A 215 -48.13 -25.07 -27.41
N ASP A 216 -48.81 -25.85 -28.25
CA ASP A 216 -50.00 -26.72 -28.29
C ASP A 216 -49.77 -27.57 -29.58
N GLY A 217 -50.23 -28.81 -29.78
CA GLY A 217 -51.62 -29.24 -29.83
C GLY A 217 -52.03 -29.65 -31.27
N GLY A 218 -52.24 -30.96 -31.50
CA GLY A 218 -52.95 -31.57 -32.65
C GLY A 218 -52.06 -32.04 -33.82
N GLY A 219 -52.09 -33.27 -34.33
CA GLY A 219 -52.98 -34.42 -34.17
C GLY A 219 -53.09 -35.11 -35.54
N ASP A 220 -52.68 -36.38 -35.67
CA ASP A 220 -53.36 -37.42 -36.47
C ASP A 220 -52.63 -38.77 -36.29
N ALA A 221 -53.41 -39.86 -36.23
CA ALA A 221 -52.94 -41.25 -36.19
C ALA A 221 -53.10 -41.88 -37.60
N PRO A 222 -53.01 -43.22 -37.85
CA PRO A 222 -52.42 -44.35 -37.12
C PRO A 222 -51.57 -45.27 -38.08
N ARG A 223 -51.32 -46.52 -37.63
CA ARG A 223 -50.75 -47.73 -38.32
C ARG A 223 -49.26 -47.93 -37.99
N GLY A 224 -48.75 -49.05 -37.48
CA GLY A 224 -49.26 -50.41 -37.35
C GLY A 224 -48.23 -51.40 -37.93
N VAL A 225 -47.79 -52.36 -37.11
CA VAL A 225 -47.29 -53.71 -37.48
C VAL A 225 -45.84 -53.84 -37.99
N ARG A 226 -44.89 -54.22 -37.11
CA ARG A 226 -44.29 -55.57 -36.95
C ARG A 226 -43.18 -55.55 -35.90
#